data_AF-A0A9E7L6S0-F1
#
_entry.id   AF-A0A9E7L6S0-F1
#
_cell.length_a   1.000
_cell.length_b   1.000
_cell.length_c   1.000
_cell.angle_alpha   90.00
_cell.angle_beta   90.00
_cell.angle_gamma   90.00
#
_symmetry.space_group_name_H-M   'P 1'
#
loop_
_entity.id
_entity.type
_entity.pdbx_description
1 polymer ?
#
loop_
_entity_poly.entity_id
_entity_poly.type
_entity_poly.pdbx_seq_one_letter_code
_entity_poly.pdbx_strand_id
1 'polypeptide(L)'
;MEEEDVRRPHRQEAGDDHCSSTLVKHIKAPVHLVWSLVRRFDQPQKYKPFIGRCVVQGDVAIGSVREVHVKSGLPATTSTERLEVLDAHEHVVSVSSAVILFEYIMISIHYNIIGSVAQW
;
A
#
# COMPACT_ATOMS: atom_id res chain seq x y z
N MET A 1 -23.15 -4.75 -6.99
CA MET A 1 -23.31 -4.21 -5.61
C MET A 1 -21.96 -4.17 -4.89
N GLU A 2 -21.08 -5.15 -5.12
CA GLU A 2 -19.72 -5.24 -4.53
C GLU A 2 -18.75 -4.11 -4.93
N GLU A 3 -18.85 -3.59 -6.15
CA GLU A 3 -18.01 -2.47 -6.59
C GLU A 3 -18.32 -1.15 -5.89
N GLU A 4 -19.53 -1.00 -5.34
CA GLU A 4 -19.96 0.27 -4.75
C GLU A 4 -19.39 0.48 -3.34
N ASP A 5 -19.23 -0.62 -2.60
CA ASP A 5 -18.66 -0.65 -1.24
C ASP A 5 -17.16 -0.32 -1.25
N VAL A 6 -16.44 -0.76 -2.29
CA VAL A 6 -15.05 -0.40 -2.57
C VAL A 6 -14.92 1.06 -3.07
N ARG A 7 -15.93 1.63 -3.74
CA ARG A 7 -15.75 2.94 -4.41
C ARG A 7 -15.82 4.13 -3.47
N ARG A 8 -16.65 4.09 -2.43
CA ARG A 8 -16.96 5.28 -1.61
C ARG A 8 -15.85 5.69 -0.63
N PRO A 9 -15.14 4.79 0.07
CA PRO A 9 -14.05 5.18 0.97
C PRO A 9 -12.69 5.35 0.27
N HIS A 10 -12.57 5.02 -1.03
CA HIS A 10 -11.26 4.92 -1.72
C HIS A 10 -11.08 5.89 -2.88
N ARG A 11 -12.08 6.72 -3.20
CA ARG A 11 -11.96 7.81 -4.15
C ARG A 11 -11.40 9.05 -3.43
N GLN A 12 -10.08 9.20 -3.45
CA GLN A 12 -9.48 10.51 -3.20
C GLN A 12 -9.86 11.45 -4.36
N GLU A 13 -10.38 12.63 -4.03
CA GLU A 13 -10.56 13.71 -5.00
C GLU A 13 -9.18 14.13 -5.47
N ALA A 14 -8.79 13.59 -6.63
CA ALA A 14 -7.59 14.03 -7.31
C ALA A 14 -7.84 15.45 -7.83
N GLY A 15 -7.01 16.41 -7.40
CA GLY A 15 -6.92 17.72 -8.06
C GLY A 15 -6.48 17.56 -9.52
N ASP A 16 -6.50 18.63 -10.30
CA ASP A 16 -6.21 18.60 -11.74
C ASP A 16 -4.82 18.02 -12.10
N ASP A 17 -3.90 17.99 -11.14
CA ASP A 17 -2.52 17.48 -11.23
C ASP A 17 -2.32 16.10 -10.57
N HIS A 18 -3.37 15.49 -10.03
CA HIS A 18 -3.32 14.19 -9.36
C HIS A 18 -4.07 13.12 -10.18
N CYS A 19 -3.73 11.85 -9.97
CA CYS A 19 -4.44 10.72 -10.56
C CYS A 19 -4.80 9.71 -9.47
N SER A 20 -6.02 9.17 -9.52
CA SER A 20 -6.50 8.12 -8.64
C SER A 20 -6.95 6.92 -9.46
N SER A 21 -6.59 5.72 -9.01
CA SER A 21 -6.97 4.45 -9.64
C SER A 21 -7.30 3.42 -8.57
N THR A 22 -8.21 2.51 -8.88
CA THR A 22 -8.62 1.43 -7.99
C THR A 22 -8.44 0.10 -8.71
N LEU A 23 -7.75 -0.83 -8.06
CA LEU A 23 -7.47 -2.17 -8.59
C LEU A 23 -8.06 -3.23 -7.65
N VAL A 24 -8.81 -4.17 -8.22
CA VAL A 24 -9.40 -5.29 -7.48
C VAL A 24 -8.78 -6.59 -7.97
N LYS A 25 -8.40 -7.46 -7.03
CA LYS A 25 -7.83 -8.78 -7.33
C LYS A 25 -8.47 -9.85 -6.46
N HIS A 26 -9.09 -10.83 -7.11
CA HIS A 26 -9.62 -12.02 -6.45
C HIS A 26 -8.48 -12.98 -6.09
N ILE A 27 -8.46 -13.44 -4.85
CA ILE A 27 -7.44 -14.35 -4.32
C ILE A 27 -8.14 -15.58 -3.76
N LYS A 28 -7.74 -16.78 -4.21
CA LYS A 28 -8.27 -18.06 -3.71
C LYS A 28 -7.57 -18.47 -2.40
N ALA A 29 -7.78 -17.69 -1.34
CA ALA A 29 -7.24 -17.97 -0.01
C ALA A 29 -8.12 -17.35 1.09
N PRO A 30 -8.14 -17.91 2.31
CA PRO A 30 -8.80 -17.31 3.45
C PRO A 30 -8.30 -15.88 3.76
N VAL A 31 -9.21 -15.00 4.15
CA VAL A 31 -8.93 -13.57 4.42
C VAL A 31 -7.87 -13.39 5.49
N HIS A 32 -7.91 -14.15 6.59
CA HIS A 32 -6.91 -14.07 7.65
C HIS A 32 -5.48 -14.38 7.16
N LEU A 33 -5.32 -15.27 6.18
CA LEU A 33 -4.00 -15.56 5.60
C LEU A 33 -3.52 -14.39 4.74
N VAL A 34 -4.38 -13.88 3.86
CA VAL A 34 -4.06 -12.71 3.02
C VAL A 34 -3.74 -11.50 3.90
N TRP A 35 -4.55 -11.25 4.92
CA TRP A 35 -4.35 -10.16 5.86
C TRP A 35 -3.05 -10.29 6.64
N SER A 36 -2.70 -11.50 7.11
CA SER A 36 -1.43 -11.75 7.80
C SER A 36 -0.19 -11.40 6.96
N LEU A 37 -0.35 -11.39 5.62
CA LEU A 37 0.67 -10.98 4.68
C LEU A 37 0.64 -9.47 4.42
N VAL A 38 -0.54 -8.93 4.10
CA VAL A 38 -0.74 -7.51 3.71
C VAL A 38 -0.48 -6.55 4.87
N ARG A 39 -0.84 -6.92 6.10
CA ARG A 39 -0.65 -6.08 7.30
C ARG A 39 0.81 -5.88 7.71
N ARG A 40 1.75 -6.63 7.12
CA ARG A 40 3.18 -6.56 7.44
C ARG A 40 3.81 -5.35 6.78
N PHE A 41 3.69 -4.20 7.45
CA PHE A 41 4.30 -2.95 7.02
C PHE A 41 5.84 -3.03 6.96
N ASP A 42 6.47 -3.91 7.71
CA ASP A 42 7.92 -4.12 7.71
C ASP A 42 8.42 -5.03 6.58
N GLN A 43 7.55 -5.83 5.95
CA GLN A 43 7.94 -6.87 5.00
C GLN A 43 7.18 -6.84 3.66
N PRO A 44 7.14 -5.69 2.95
CA PRO A 44 6.45 -5.56 1.67
C PRO A 44 7.01 -6.47 0.57
N GLN A 45 8.29 -6.85 0.63
CA GLN A 45 8.96 -7.73 -0.33
C GLN A 45 8.30 -9.11 -0.47
N LYS A 46 7.51 -9.54 0.52
CA LYS A 46 6.81 -10.82 0.44
C LYS A 46 5.68 -10.84 -0.59
N TYR A 47 5.14 -9.68 -0.98
CA TYR A 47 4.02 -9.58 -1.92
C TYR A 47 4.20 -8.51 -3.01
N LYS A 48 5.12 -7.54 -2.83
CA LYS A 48 5.49 -6.57 -3.86
C LYS A 48 6.80 -7.00 -4.54
N PRO A 49 6.78 -7.47 -5.80
CA PRO A 49 7.94 -8.12 -6.44
C PRO A 49 9.13 -7.18 -6.71
N PHE A 50 8.86 -5.87 -6.84
CA PHE A 50 9.90 -4.87 -7.13
C PHE A 50 10.61 -4.34 -5.89
N ILE A 51 10.29 -4.84 -4.69
CA ILE A 51 10.99 -4.42 -3.48
C ILE A 51 12.23 -5.28 -3.26
N GLY A 52 13.38 -4.63 -3.10
CA GLY A 52 14.65 -5.24 -2.71
C GLY A 52 14.82 -5.34 -1.21
N ARG A 53 14.68 -4.22 -0.52
CA ARG A 53 14.89 -4.10 0.92
C ARG A 53 13.84 -3.19 1.53
N CYS A 54 13.47 -3.44 2.77
CA CYS A 54 12.63 -2.58 3.59
C CYS A 54 13.30 -2.37 4.94
N VAL A 55 13.33 -1.14 5.43
CA VAL A 55 13.86 -0.77 6.74
C VAL A 55 12.80 0.01 7.49
N VAL A 56 12.47 -0.43 8.71
CA VAL A 56 11.58 0.26 9.63
C VAL A 56 12.36 0.58 10.89
N GLN A 57 12.13 1.77 11.47
CA GLN A 57 12.70 2.12 12.76
C GLN A 57 11.70 1.85 13.88
N GLY A 58 12.12 1.05 14.87
CA GLY A 58 11.30 0.71 16.02
C GLY A 58 10.12 -0.21 15.68
N ASP A 59 9.13 -0.21 16.58
CA ASP A 59 7.92 -1.01 16.43
C ASP A 59 6.94 -0.39 15.40
N VAL A 60 6.17 -1.25 14.76
CA VAL A 60 5.18 -0.84 13.76
C VAL A 60 3.89 -0.37 14.46
N ALA A 61 3.57 0.90 14.28
CA ALA A 61 2.33 1.53 14.70
C ALA A 61 1.83 2.51 13.63
N ILE A 62 0.60 3.00 13.76
CA ILE A 62 0.11 4.09 12.90
C ILE A 62 1.04 5.29 13.03
N GLY A 63 1.42 5.87 11.89
CA GLY A 63 2.42 6.93 11.80
C GLY A 63 3.87 6.43 11.63
N SER A 64 4.16 5.13 11.80
CA SER A 64 5.48 4.57 11.51
C SER A 64 5.88 4.80 10.06
N VAL A 65 7.18 5.02 9.86
CA VAL A 65 7.78 5.28 8.54
C VAL A 65 8.72 4.14 8.19
N ARG A 66 8.68 3.73 6.91
CA ARG A 66 9.60 2.75 6.34
C ARG A 66 10.36 3.34 5.16
N GLU A 67 11.61 2.96 5.02
CA GLU A 67 12.41 3.19 3.81
C GLU A 67 12.41 1.90 2.98
N VAL A 68 11.96 2.02 1.74
CA VAL A 68 11.83 0.90 0.81
C VAL A 68 12.79 1.10 -0.35
N HIS A 69 13.64 0.11 -0.59
CA HIS A 69 14.48 0.05 -1.76
C HIS A 69 13.76 -0.68 -2.90
N VAL A 70 13.56 -0.01 -4.02
CA VAL A 70 12.96 -0.55 -5.24
C VAL A 70 14.02 -1.04 -6.22
N LYS A 71 13.74 -2.17 -6.88
CA LYS A 71 14.54 -2.75 -7.96
C LYS A 71 14.11 -2.13 -9.30
N SER A 72 14.34 -0.84 -9.48
CA SER A 72 13.90 -0.10 -10.69
C SER A 72 14.96 -0.07 -11.80
N GLY A 73 16.22 -0.38 -11.50
CA GLY A 73 17.34 -0.18 -12.43
C GLY A 73 17.69 1.30 -12.66
N LEU A 74 17.05 2.21 -11.93
CA LEU A 74 17.32 3.65 -11.97
C LEU A 74 18.24 4.07 -10.80
N PRO A 75 18.93 5.22 -10.88
CA PRO A 75 19.86 5.67 -9.84
C PRO A 75 19.16 5.95 -8.49
N ALA A 76 17.94 6.48 -8.53
CA ALA A 76 17.12 6.69 -7.35
C ALA A 76 16.26 5.45 -7.10
N THR A 77 16.58 4.75 -6.00
CA THR A 77 16.00 3.45 -5.67
C THR A 77 15.28 3.43 -4.33
N THR A 78 15.16 4.56 -3.62
CA THR A 78 14.56 4.60 -2.28
C THR A 78 13.24 5.38 -2.27
N SER A 79 12.25 4.86 -1.57
CA SER A 79 11.01 5.55 -1.26
C SER A 79 10.76 5.52 0.24
N THR A 80 10.31 6.64 0.77
CA THR A 80 9.87 6.76 2.15
C THR A 80 8.36 6.60 2.19
N GLU A 81 7.87 5.65 2.96
CA GLU A 81 6.44 5.37 3.08
C GLU A 81 5.99 5.50 4.54
N ARG A 82 4.78 6.02 4.77
CA ARG A 82 4.18 6.16 6.11
C ARG A 82 2.91 5.33 6.21
N LEU A 83 2.76 4.63 7.34
CA LEU A 83 1.54 3.90 7.66
C LEU A 83 0.46 4.86 8.15
N GLU A 84 -0.59 5.07 7.37
CA GLU A 84 -1.69 5.99 7.71
C GLU A 84 -2.83 5.27 8.43
N VAL A 85 -3.16 4.05 7.98
CA VAL A 85 -4.26 3.25 8.54
C VAL A 85 -3.82 1.80 8.66
N LEU A 86 -4.16 1.18 9.79
CA LEU A 86 -4.04 -0.25 10.03
C LEU A 86 -5.23 -0.71 10.87
N ASP A 87 -6.29 -1.16 10.21
CA ASP A 87 -7.50 -1.67 10.83
C ASP A 87 -7.60 -3.19 10.66
N ALA A 88 -7.53 -3.92 11.77
CA ALA A 88 -7.61 -5.37 11.78
C ALA A 88 -9.04 -5.93 11.71
N HIS A 89 -10.06 -5.13 12.04
CA HIS A 89 -11.47 -5.52 11.95
C HIS A 89 -11.94 -5.44 10.50
N GLU A 90 -11.70 -4.28 9.87
CA GLU A 90 -12.09 -4.02 8.48
C GLU A 90 -11.07 -4.54 7.46
N HIS A 91 -9.93 -5.07 7.90
CA HIS A 91 -8.83 -5.53 7.04
C HIS A 91 -8.32 -4.46 6.08
N VAL A 92 -8.16 -3.23 6.58
CA VAL A 92 -7.74 -2.06 5.81
C VAL A 92 -6.32 -1.64 6.19
N VAL A 93 -5.45 -1.55 5.19
CA VAL A 93 -4.15 -0.87 5.29
C VAL A 93 -4.12 0.27 4.30
N SER A 94 -3.69 1.45 4.77
CA SER A 94 -3.39 2.60 3.93
C SER A 94 -1.98 3.08 4.19
N VAL A 95 -1.26 3.32 3.10
CA VAL A 95 0.13 3.77 3.11
C VAL A 95 0.24 4.95 2.17
N SER A 96 0.83 6.04 2.66
CA SER A 96 1.26 7.15 1.82
C SER A 96 2.73 6.94 1.43
N SER A 97 3.06 7.19 0.17
CA SER A 97 4.41 6.98 -0.36
C SER A 97 4.94 8.30 -0.90
N ALA A 98 6.11 8.72 -0.44
CA ALA A 98 6.91 9.76 -1.07
C ALA A 98 8.05 9.05 -1.83
N VAL A 99 7.95 8.99 -3.15
CA VAL A 99 9.08 8.55 -3.97
C VAL A 99 10.01 9.74 -4.15
N ILE A 100 11.21 9.65 -3.61
CA ILE A 100 12.28 10.64 -3.87
C ILE A 100 13.01 10.14 -5.11
N LEU A 101 12.48 10.45 -6.29
CA LEU A 101 13.27 10.41 -7.53
C LEU A 101 13.97 11.77 -7.63
N PHE A 102 15.28 11.78 -7.84
CA PHE A 102 16.00 13.03 -8.10
C PHE A 102 15.34 13.77 -9.30
N GLU A 103 15.03 15.04 -9.05
CA GLU A 103 14.51 16.10 -9.92
C GLU A 103 13.17 15.97 -10.66
N TYR A 104 12.59 14.79 -10.91
CA TYR A 104 11.30 14.76 -11.63
C TYR A 104 10.37 13.64 -11.13
N ILE A 105 9.17 14.07 -10.72
CA ILE A 105 7.96 13.29 -10.41
C ILE A 105 7.89 12.69 -8.99
N MET A 106 7.22 13.41 -8.07
CA MET A 106 6.62 12.78 -6.89
C MET A 106 5.41 11.95 -7.34
N ILE A 107 5.55 10.63 -7.42
CA ILE A 107 4.40 9.74 -7.58
C ILE A 107 3.89 9.42 -6.17
N SER A 108 2.86 10.14 -5.71
CA SER A 108 2.10 9.71 -4.54
C SER A 108 1.23 8.52 -4.94
N ILE A 109 1.59 7.31 -4.50
CA ILE A 109 0.75 6.13 -4.70
C ILE A 109 0.10 5.78 -3.37
N HIS A 110 -1.20 6.05 -3.29
CA HIS A 110 -2.05 5.56 -2.22
C HIS A 110 -2.52 4.16 -2.57
N TYR A 111 -2.02 3.16 -1.84
CA TYR A 111 -2.49 1.78 -1.98
C TYR A 111 -3.54 1.51 -0.90
N ASN A 112 -4.80 1.37 -1.30
CA ASN A 112 -5.82 0.73 -0.46
C ASN A 112 -5.83 -0.75 -0.83
N ILE A 113 -5.34 -1.61 0.06
CA ILE A 113 -5.46 -3.06 -0.10
C ILE A 113 -6.68 -3.50 0.71
N ILE A 114 -7.74 -3.85 0.00
CA ILE A 114 -9.00 -4.32 0.60
C ILE A 114 -9.00 -5.85 0.50
N GLY A 115 -9.00 -6.53 1.64
CA GLY A 115 -9.37 -7.93 1.71
C GLY A 115 -10.88 -8.06 1.78
N SER A 116 -11.60 -7.90 0.67
CA SER A 116 -13.06 -8.10 0.69
C SER A 116 -13.37 -9.58 0.91
N VAL A 117 -14.19 -9.83 1.92
CA VAL A 117 -14.67 -11.13 2.36
C VAL A 117 -15.80 -11.53 1.40
N ALA A 118 -15.48 -12.24 0.31
CA ALA A 118 -16.48 -13.06 -0.36
C ALA A 118 -16.62 -14.36 0.47
N GLN A 119 -17.55 -14.36 1.44
CA GLN A 119 -18.12 -15.61 1.92
C GLN A 119 -18.97 -16.17 0.78
N TRP A 120 -18.45 -17.22 0.14
CA TRP A 120 -19.08 -18.17 -0.80
C TRP A 120 -20.15 -17.65 -1.76
#